data_AF-A0AAX2SPB3-F1
#
_entry.id   AF-A0AAX2SPB3-F1
#
_cell.length_a   1.000
_cell.length_b   1.000
_cell.length_c   1.000
_cell.angle_alpha   90.00
_cell.angle_beta   90.00
_cell.angle_gamma   90.00
#
_symmetry.space_group_name_H-M   'P 1'
#
loop_
_entity.id
_entity.type
_entity.pdbx_description
1 polymer ?
#
loop_
_entity_poly.entity_id
_entity_poly.type
_entity_poly.pdbx_seq_one_letter_code
_entity_poly.pdbx_strand_id
1 'polypeptide(L)'
;METLAGLLELAFLVSFIVAIVYGVKWFKQRKDKESDLFKKSKKKFIITCVVVVCTFIFGGMAQNSADEAEEQAETAQQQKRNKSNYKDDKEEFATQYFALGHKVEQLSSKEGNEWNDAIENSDDDFDVDSTIDTIQNNHTDEIDDVDSKLSDLHDLDQKIQKNDSVDDSDKEKIHNAYLDAKHFANHATNISGSYDDFMDKHNELDQKVADHVEELQDL
;
A
#
# COMPACT_ATOMS: atom_id res chain seq x y z
N MET A 1 0.29 14.06 28.13
CA MET A 1 -1.03 14.64 27.80
C MET A 1 -2.14 13.76 28.37
N GLU A 2 -2.11 12.46 28.11
CA GLU A 2 -3.04 11.47 28.71
C GLU A 2 -3.17 11.56 30.24
N THR A 3 -2.06 11.70 30.96
CA THR A 3 -2.06 11.82 32.43
C THR A 3 -2.76 13.09 32.94
N LEU A 4 -2.71 14.17 32.16
CA LEU A 4 -3.35 15.44 32.50
C LEU A 4 -4.85 15.41 32.16
N ALA A 5 -5.22 14.85 31.00
CA ALA A 5 -6.60 14.64 30.60
C ALA A 5 -7.33 13.73 31.60
N GLY A 6 -6.71 12.60 31.98
CA GLY A 6 -7.27 11.68 33.00
C GLY A 6 -7.40 12.32 34.38
N LEU A 7 -6.46 13.19 34.79
CA LEU A 7 -6.57 13.96 36.03
C LEU A 7 -7.73 14.97 36.00
N LEU A 8 -7.93 15.65 34.86
CA LEU A 8 -9.03 16.60 34.67
C LEU A 8 -10.40 15.91 34.62
N GLU A 9 -10.49 14.74 34.00
CA GLU A 9 -11.69 13.92 33.95
C GLU A 9 -12.08 13.41 35.36
N LEU A 10 -11.10 12.94 36.14
CA LEU A 10 -11.32 12.55 37.52
C LEU A 10 -11.79 13.75 38.38
N ALA A 11 -11.17 14.91 38.19
CA ALA A 11 -11.57 16.15 38.86
C ALA A 11 -12.99 16.60 38.46
N PHE A 12 -13.37 16.41 37.20
CA PHE A 12 -14.74 16.64 36.71
C PHE A 12 -15.74 15.71 37.41
N LEU A 13 -15.48 14.39 37.46
CA LEU A 13 -16.38 13.44 38.13
C LEU A 13 -16.58 13.76 39.61
N VAL A 14 -15.50 14.06 40.33
CA VAL A 14 -15.57 14.42 41.76
C VAL A 14 -16.34 15.72 41.96
N SER A 15 -16.04 16.76 41.17
CA SER A 15 -16.73 18.05 41.27
C SER A 15 -18.21 17.95 40.89
N PHE A 16 -18.57 17.11 39.91
CA PHE A 16 -19.95 16.87 39.52
C PHE A 16 -20.77 16.19 40.62
N ILE A 17 -20.23 15.16 41.27
CA ILE A 17 -20.87 14.51 42.43
C ILE A 17 -21.08 15.52 43.56
N VAL A 18 -20.07 16.34 43.85
CA VAL A 18 -20.14 17.38 44.89
C VAL A 18 -21.19 18.45 44.54
N ALA A 19 -21.33 18.81 43.26
CA ALA A 19 -22.35 19.75 42.79
C ALA A 19 -23.76 19.18 43.02
N ILE A 20 -23.99 17.90 42.72
CA ILE A 20 -25.26 17.22 43.00
C ILE A 20 -25.59 17.25 44.50
N VAL A 21 -24.62 16.92 45.37
CA VAL A 21 -24.81 16.92 46.82
C VAL A 21 -25.20 18.30 47.35
N TYR A 22 -24.49 19.35 46.93
CA TYR A 22 -24.83 20.72 47.36
C TYR A 22 -26.13 21.22 46.72
N GLY A 23 -26.43 20.82 45.48
CA GLY A 23 -27.69 21.13 44.80
C GLY A 23 -28.89 20.52 45.53
N VAL A 24 -28.81 19.24 45.92
CA VAL A 24 -29.86 18.57 46.72
C VAL A 24 -30.01 19.23 48.10
N LYS A 25 -28.92 19.54 48.80
CA LYS A 25 -28.96 20.23 50.10
C LYS A 25 -29.61 21.62 49.99
N TRP A 26 -29.22 22.39 48.98
CA TRP A 26 -29.81 23.69 48.69
C TRP A 26 -31.31 23.58 48.37
N PHE A 27 -31.70 22.61 47.55
CA PHE A 27 -33.10 22.36 47.18
C PHE A 27 -33.97 21.95 48.37
N LYS A 28 -33.46 21.09 49.27
CA LYS A 28 -34.19 20.71 50.49
C LYS A 28 -34.44 21.90 51.43
N GLN A 29 -33.51 22.86 51.47
CA GLN A 29 -33.58 24.03 52.35
C GLN A 29 -34.32 25.23 51.71
N ARG A 30 -34.90 25.07 50.52
CA ARG A 30 -35.56 26.16 49.78
C ARG A 30 -36.75 26.83 50.47
N LYS A 31 -37.37 26.14 51.44
CA LYS A 31 -38.51 26.65 52.21
C LYS A 31 -38.10 27.67 53.27
N ASP A 32 -36.82 27.65 53.69
CA ASP A 32 -36.26 28.56 54.69
C ASP A 32 -35.05 29.30 54.09
N LYS A 33 -35.36 30.35 53.33
CA LYS A 33 -34.39 31.14 52.56
C LYS A 33 -33.51 32.05 53.43
N GLU A 34 -33.97 32.34 54.65
CA GLU A 34 -33.26 33.17 55.63
C GLU A 34 -32.15 32.36 56.33
N SER A 35 -32.32 31.03 56.42
CA SER A 35 -31.39 30.15 57.11
C SER A 35 -29.95 30.24 56.60
N ASP A 36 -29.02 30.20 57.56
CA ASP A 36 -27.59 30.27 57.32
C ASP A 36 -27.08 29.06 56.53
N LEU A 37 -27.76 27.91 56.70
CA LEU A 37 -27.51 26.67 55.95
C LEU A 37 -27.90 26.81 54.46
N PHE A 38 -29.04 27.45 54.15
CA PHE A 38 -29.46 27.69 52.77
C PHE A 38 -28.46 28.58 52.02
N LYS A 39 -28.05 29.68 52.65
CA LYS A 39 -27.07 30.64 52.09
C LYS A 39 -25.70 29.97 51.85
N LYS A 40 -25.21 29.16 52.81
CA LYS A 40 -23.95 28.40 52.67
C LYS A 40 -24.02 27.34 51.56
N SER A 41 -25.12 26.57 51.48
CA SER A 41 -25.29 25.52 50.46
C SER A 41 -25.40 26.11 49.06
N LYS A 42 -26.12 27.24 48.89
CA LYS A 42 -26.21 27.97 47.63
C LYS A 42 -24.84 28.47 47.16
N LYS A 43 -24.06 29.10 48.06
CA LYS A 43 -22.71 29.61 47.73
C LYS A 43 -21.78 28.47 47.30
N LYS A 44 -21.78 27.35 48.04
CA LYS A 44 -20.96 26.18 47.72
C LYS A 44 -21.37 25.54 46.39
N PHE A 45 -22.68 25.40 46.14
CA PHE A 45 -23.20 24.90 44.87
C PHE A 45 -22.72 25.74 43.68
N ILE A 46 -22.82 27.07 43.76
CA ILE A 46 -22.36 27.97 42.69
C ILE A 46 -20.85 27.82 42.44
N ILE A 47 -20.03 27.78 43.49
CA ILE A 47 -18.58 27.57 43.37
C ILE A 47 -18.29 26.23 42.69
N THR A 48 -18.96 25.16 43.10
CA THR A 48 -18.76 23.84 42.49
C THR A 48 -19.22 23.82 41.03
N CYS A 49 -20.31 24.50 40.67
CA CYS A 49 -20.73 24.62 39.26
C CYS A 49 -19.66 25.32 38.40
N VAL A 50 -19.00 26.36 38.91
CA VAL A 50 -17.90 27.02 38.20
C VAL A 50 -16.74 26.05 37.99
N VAL A 51 -16.37 25.28 39.00
CA VAL A 51 -15.31 24.26 38.89
C VAL A 51 -15.67 23.20 37.84
N VAL A 52 -16.90 22.70 37.83
CA VAL A 52 -17.40 21.73 36.83
C VAL A 52 -17.30 22.28 35.42
N VAL A 53 -17.68 23.55 35.20
CA VAL A 53 -17.60 24.19 33.87
C VAL A 53 -16.14 24.36 33.44
N CYS A 54 -15.26 24.79 34.34
CA CYS A 54 -13.84 24.92 34.03
C CYS A 54 -13.20 23.58 33.69
N THR A 55 -13.41 22.54 34.51
CA THR A 55 -12.83 21.20 34.24
C THR A 55 -13.39 20.58 32.97
N PHE A 56 -14.66 20.83 32.63
CA PHE A 56 -15.26 20.39 31.37
C PHE A 56 -14.60 21.05 30.14
N ILE A 57 -14.42 22.37 30.16
CA ILE A 57 -13.81 23.10 29.03
C ILE A 57 -12.34 22.74 28.87
N PHE A 58 -11.56 22.76 29.97
CA PHE A 58 -10.13 22.45 29.91
C PHE A 58 -9.88 20.96 29.65
N GLY A 59 -10.74 20.07 30.15
CA GLY A 59 -10.68 18.64 29.85
C GLY A 59 -10.92 18.36 28.37
N GLY A 60 -11.96 18.95 27.77
CA GLY A 60 -12.24 18.80 26.34
C GLY A 60 -11.13 19.33 25.43
N MET A 61 -10.53 20.47 25.76
CA MET A 61 -9.37 20.98 25.01
C MET A 61 -8.14 20.06 25.12
N ALA A 62 -7.84 19.58 26.33
CA ALA A 62 -6.70 18.69 26.56
C ALA A 62 -6.87 17.34 25.84
N GLN A 63 -8.10 16.81 25.79
CA GLN A 63 -8.43 15.58 25.09
C GLN A 63 -8.30 15.74 23.58
N ASN A 64 -8.91 16.77 22.98
CA ASN A 64 -8.76 17.02 21.53
C ASN A 64 -7.29 17.14 21.10
N SER A 65 -6.47 17.85 21.89
CA SER A 65 -5.04 17.96 21.59
C SER A 65 -4.24 16.66 21.80
N ALA A 66 -4.73 15.75 22.64
CA ALA A 66 -4.14 14.43 22.79
C ALA A 66 -4.50 13.53 21.61
N ASP A 67 -5.79 13.54 21.22
CA ASP A 67 -6.31 12.78 20.08
C ASP A 67 -5.64 13.23 18.77
N GLU A 68 -5.49 14.53 18.52
CA GLU A 68 -4.77 15.07 17.35
C GLU A 68 -3.29 14.64 17.34
N ALA A 69 -2.64 14.58 18.50
CA ALA A 69 -1.24 14.17 18.59
C ALA A 69 -1.07 12.66 18.35
N GLU A 70 -2.04 11.85 18.79
CA GLU A 70 -2.11 10.41 18.56
C GLU A 70 -2.37 10.12 17.07
N GLU A 71 -3.34 10.78 16.45
CA GLU A 71 -3.65 10.66 15.02
C GLU A 71 -2.44 11.05 14.14
N GLN A 72 -1.73 12.13 14.49
CA GLN A 72 -0.48 12.49 13.81
C GLN A 72 0.62 11.44 14.00
N ALA A 73 0.74 10.86 15.19
CA ALA A 73 1.74 9.83 15.46
C ALA A 73 1.43 8.53 14.70
N GLU A 74 0.16 8.13 14.62
CA GLU A 74 -0.29 6.98 13.83
C GLU A 74 -0.05 7.20 12.33
N THR A 75 -0.42 8.37 11.81
CA THR A 75 -0.18 8.74 10.40
C THR A 75 1.32 8.70 10.07
N ALA A 76 2.17 9.26 10.94
CA ALA A 76 3.61 9.25 10.76
C ALA A 76 4.21 7.82 10.85
N GLN A 77 3.67 6.96 11.72
CA GLN A 77 4.08 5.55 11.77
C GLN A 77 3.65 4.80 10.52
N GLN A 78 2.44 5.03 10.02
CA GLN A 78 1.93 4.41 8.80
C GLN A 78 2.77 4.83 7.58
N GLN A 79 3.08 6.11 7.45
CA GLN A 79 4.00 6.60 6.40
C GLN A 79 5.39 5.95 6.49
N LYS A 80 5.93 5.78 7.70
CA LYS A 80 7.22 5.07 7.89
C LYS A 80 7.13 3.60 7.46
N ARG A 81 6.05 2.90 7.81
CA ARG A 81 5.82 1.51 7.39
C ARG A 81 5.66 1.42 5.87
N ASN A 82 4.87 2.29 5.26
CA ASN A 82 4.68 2.34 3.81
C ASN A 82 5.99 2.61 3.06
N LYS A 83 6.85 3.49 3.58
CA LYS A 83 8.19 3.72 3.02
C LYS A 83 9.14 2.54 3.20
N SER A 84 9.09 1.86 4.34
CA SER A 84 9.88 0.64 4.57
C SER A 84 9.45 -0.46 3.61
N ASN A 85 8.14 -0.70 3.51
CA ASN A 85 7.57 -1.70 2.61
C ASN A 85 7.90 -1.38 1.15
N TYR A 86 7.88 -0.10 0.75
CA TYR A 86 8.28 0.28 -0.60
C TYR A 86 9.70 -0.15 -0.94
N LYS A 87 10.66 0.00 -0.01
CA LYS A 87 12.04 -0.42 -0.26
C LYS A 87 12.11 -1.92 -0.55
N ASP A 88 11.45 -2.72 0.28
CA ASP A 88 11.45 -4.18 0.14
C ASP A 88 10.70 -4.60 -1.14
N ASP A 89 9.56 -3.97 -1.43
CA ASP A 89 8.74 -4.22 -2.61
C ASP A 89 9.50 -3.86 -3.91
N LYS A 90 10.27 -2.77 -3.89
CA LYS A 90 11.11 -2.34 -5.02
C LYS A 90 12.25 -3.33 -5.28
N GLU A 91 12.94 -3.78 -4.23
CA GLU A 91 14.04 -4.76 -4.35
C GLU A 91 13.53 -6.11 -4.85
N GLU A 92 12.37 -6.55 -4.37
CA GLU A 92 11.69 -7.75 -4.86
C GLU A 92 11.25 -7.57 -6.32
N PHE A 93 10.66 -6.43 -6.68
CA PHE A 93 10.26 -6.13 -8.06
C PHE A 93 11.45 -6.22 -9.02
N ALA A 94 12.57 -5.55 -8.71
CA ALA A 94 13.76 -5.59 -9.56
C ALA A 94 14.33 -7.01 -9.70
N THR A 95 14.29 -7.80 -8.64
CA THR A 95 14.74 -9.20 -8.65
C THR A 95 13.84 -10.07 -9.54
N GLN A 96 12.51 -9.96 -9.38
CA GLN A 96 11.56 -10.71 -10.18
C GLN A 96 11.56 -10.27 -11.65
N TYR A 97 11.76 -8.97 -11.90
CA TYR A 97 11.91 -8.40 -13.23
C TYR A 97 13.08 -9.03 -13.97
N PHE A 98 14.26 -9.05 -13.36
CA PHE A 98 15.45 -9.69 -13.94
C PHE A 98 15.26 -11.20 -14.14
N ALA A 99 14.66 -11.87 -13.16
CA ALA A 99 14.40 -13.30 -13.24
C ALA A 99 13.40 -13.66 -14.36
N LEU A 100 12.39 -12.82 -14.60
CA LEU A 100 11.45 -12.96 -15.70
C LEU A 100 12.15 -12.76 -17.04
N GLY A 101 12.91 -11.66 -17.22
CA GLY A 101 13.65 -11.39 -18.46
C GLY A 101 14.54 -12.57 -18.87
N HIS A 102 15.36 -13.06 -17.94
CA HIS A 102 16.22 -14.22 -18.18
C HIS A 102 15.44 -15.50 -18.52
N LYS A 103 14.25 -15.70 -17.94
CA LYS A 103 13.40 -16.86 -18.26
C LYS A 103 12.79 -16.75 -19.65
N VAL A 104 12.38 -15.56 -20.05
CA VAL A 104 11.88 -15.27 -21.40
C VAL A 104 12.99 -15.49 -22.43
N GLU A 105 14.20 -14.98 -22.19
CA GLU A 105 15.37 -15.24 -23.06
C GLU A 105 15.66 -16.74 -23.21
N GLN A 106 15.60 -17.51 -22.12
CA GLN A 106 15.80 -18.95 -22.15
C GLN A 106 14.74 -19.68 -22.98
N LEU A 107 13.47 -19.28 -22.85
CA LEU A 107 12.37 -19.82 -23.64
C LEU A 107 12.58 -19.49 -25.12
N SER A 108 12.72 -18.21 -25.44
CA SER A 108 12.87 -17.76 -26.84
C SER A 108 14.13 -18.27 -27.52
N SER A 109 15.21 -18.53 -26.78
CA SER A 109 16.40 -19.19 -27.34
C SER A 109 16.10 -20.64 -27.76
N LYS A 110 15.30 -21.38 -27.00
CA LYS A 110 14.87 -22.74 -27.38
C LYS A 110 13.92 -22.67 -28.58
N GLU A 111 12.92 -21.80 -28.52
CA GLU A 111 11.96 -21.58 -29.61
C GLU A 111 12.69 -21.20 -30.92
N GLY A 112 13.67 -20.29 -30.84
CA GLY A 112 14.48 -19.89 -31.98
C GLY A 112 15.32 -21.02 -32.59
N ASN A 113 15.83 -21.94 -31.76
CA ASN A 113 16.52 -23.14 -32.26
C ASN A 113 15.55 -24.09 -32.95
N GLU A 114 14.35 -24.31 -32.38
CA GLU A 114 13.33 -25.18 -33.00
C GLU A 114 12.80 -24.59 -34.31
N TRP A 115 12.66 -23.26 -34.39
CA TRP A 115 12.40 -22.56 -35.65
C TRP A 115 13.46 -22.83 -36.70
N ASN A 116 14.74 -22.67 -36.34
CA ASN A 116 15.85 -22.90 -37.27
C ASN A 116 15.88 -24.37 -37.74
N ASP A 117 15.72 -25.31 -36.81
CA ASP A 117 15.66 -26.74 -37.13
C ASP A 117 14.48 -27.08 -38.05
N ALA A 118 13.31 -26.48 -37.82
CA ALA A 118 12.13 -26.69 -38.66
C ALA A 118 12.35 -26.13 -40.08
N ILE A 119 12.97 -24.96 -40.20
CA ILE A 119 13.31 -24.36 -41.50
C ILE A 119 14.34 -25.23 -42.24
N GLU A 120 15.44 -25.60 -41.58
CA GLU A 120 16.52 -26.39 -42.20
C GLU A 120 16.09 -27.78 -42.65
N ASN A 121 15.13 -28.39 -41.95
CA ASN A 121 14.63 -29.73 -42.24
C ASN A 121 13.31 -29.72 -43.03
N SER A 122 12.84 -28.56 -43.47
CA SER A 122 11.66 -28.45 -44.34
C SER A 122 12.02 -28.64 -45.81
N ASP A 123 11.15 -29.36 -46.53
CA ASP A 123 11.15 -29.38 -47.99
C ASP A 123 10.45 -28.09 -48.52
N ASP A 124 10.13 -28.01 -49.81
CA ASP A 124 9.55 -26.82 -50.46
C ASP A 124 8.22 -26.29 -49.85
N ASP A 125 7.56 -27.04 -48.96
CA ASP A 125 6.27 -26.72 -48.32
C ASP A 125 6.43 -26.51 -46.79
N PHE A 126 7.14 -25.47 -46.37
CA PHE A 126 7.26 -25.11 -44.95
C PHE A 126 5.92 -24.62 -44.38
N ASP A 127 5.39 -25.34 -43.39
CA ASP A 127 4.15 -25.00 -42.69
C ASP A 127 4.46 -24.22 -41.40
N VAL A 128 4.29 -22.90 -41.48
CA VAL A 128 4.51 -21.95 -40.38
C VAL A 128 3.59 -22.25 -39.20
N ASP A 129 2.30 -22.48 -39.44
CA ASP A 129 1.30 -22.66 -38.38
C ASP A 129 1.56 -23.96 -37.62
N SER A 130 1.83 -25.06 -38.34
CA SER A 130 2.18 -26.33 -37.70
C SER A 130 3.50 -26.27 -36.93
N THR A 131 4.45 -25.44 -37.39
CA THR A 131 5.72 -25.23 -36.69
C THR A 131 5.49 -24.49 -35.38
N ILE A 132 4.74 -23.38 -35.41
CA ILE A 132 4.36 -22.61 -34.21
C ILE A 132 3.65 -23.51 -33.20
N ASP A 133 2.63 -24.25 -33.64
CA ASP A 133 1.88 -25.16 -32.76
C ASP A 133 2.81 -26.19 -32.10
N THR A 134 3.78 -26.72 -32.85
CA THR A 134 4.74 -27.70 -32.32
C THR A 134 5.65 -27.08 -31.27
N ILE A 135 6.24 -25.92 -31.55
CA ILE A 135 7.15 -25.22 -30.66
C ILE A 135 6.45 -24.87 -29.34
N GLN A 136 5.24 -24.28 -29.41
CA GLN A 136 4.49 -23.91 -28.21
C GLN A 136 4.10 -25.15 -27.38
N ASN A 137 3.69 -26.24 -28.03
CA ASN A 137 3.38 -27.49 -27.33
C ASN A 137 4.61 -28.10 -26.63
N ASN A 138 5.80 -28.01 -27.25
CA ASN A 138 7.05 -28.52 -26.66
C ASN A 138 7.48 -27.76 -25.40
N HIS A 139 7.03 -26.51 -25.25
CA HIS A 139 7.46 -25.61 -24.17
C HIS A 139 6.33 -25.17 -23.24
N THR A 140 5.24 -25.95 -23.15
CA THR A 140 4.09 -25.61 -22.29
C THR A 140 4.50 -25.36 -20.84
N ASP A 141 5.40 -26.19 -20.28
CA ASP A 141 5.86 -26.04 -18.89
C ASP A 141 6.66 -24.75 -18.69
N GLU A 142 7.53 -24.39 -19.65
CA GLU A 142 8.27 -23.13 -19.61
C GLU A 142 7.37 -21.91 -19.82
N ILE A 143 6.35 -22.02 -20.68
CA ILE A 143 5.33 -20.99 -20.88
C ILE A 143 4.57 -20.73 -19.57
N ASP A 144 4.12 -21.79 -18.89
CA ASP A 144 3.45 -21.69 -17.60
C ASP A 144 4.33 -21.03 -16.52
N ASP A 145 5.64 -21.32 -16.49
CA ASP A 145 6.60 -20.67 -15.57
C ASP A 145 6.77 -19.18 -15.87
N VAL A 146 6.85 -18.80 -17.15
CA VAL A 146 6.91 -17.38 -17.58
C VAL A 146 5.63 -16.64 -17.18
N ASP A 147 4.46 -17.21 -17.46
CA ASP A 147 3.16 -16.61 -17.11
C ASP A 147 2.99 -16.46 -15.59
N SER A 148 3.41 -17.47 -14.80
CA SER A 148 3.39 -17.38 -13.34
C SER A 148 4.28 -16.24 -12.85
N LYS A 149 5.50 -16.10 -13.37
CA LYS A 149 6.43 -15.02 -12.99
C LYS A 149 5.92 -13.65 -13.40
N LEU A 150 5.31 -13.55 -14.57
CA LEU A 150 4.67 -12.32 -15.03
C LEU A 150 3.51 -11.91 -14.11
N SER A 151 2.75 -12.87 -13.60
CA SER A 151 1.70 -12.62 -12.60
C SER A 151 2.28 -12.12 -11.28
N ASP A 152 3.33 -12.74 -10.76
CA ASP A 152 4.00 -12.30 -9.53
C ASP A 152 4.55 -10.87 -9.67
N LEU A 153 5.16 -10.55 -10.82
CA LEU A 153 5.65 -9.21 -11.13
C LEU A 153 4.52 -8.19 -11.23
N HIS A 154 3.37 -8.57 -11.80
CA HIS A 154 2.18 -7.71 -11.84
C HIS A 154 1.66 -7.38 -10.44
N ASP A 155 1.60 -8.37 -9.54
CA ASP A 155 1.16 -8.15 -8.17
C ASP A 155 2.07 -7.16 -7.43
N LEU A 156 3.38 -7.23 -7.66
CA LEU A 156 4.35 -6.28 -7.13
C LEU A 156 4.17 -4.86 -7.71
N ASP A 157 3.99 -4.72 -9.03
CA ASP A 157 3.63 -3.42 -9.65
C ASP A 157 2.39 -2.84 -8.97
N GLN A 158 1.31 -3.61 -8.89
CA GLN A 158 0.05 -3.15 -8.29
C GLN A 158 0.18 -2.77 -6.82
N LYS A 159 1.03 -3.47 -6.06
CA LYS A 159 1.33 -3.14 -4.66
C LYS A 159 2.04 -1.78 -4.55
N ILE A 160 3.00 -1.51 -5.43
CA ILE A 160 3.74 -0.24 -5.49
C ILE A 160 2.83 0.90 -5.97
N GLN A 161 2.01 0.68 -7.00
CA GLN A 161 1.05 1.69 -7.50
C GLN A 161 0.09 2.19 -6.40
N LYS A 162 -0.37 1.27 -5.54
CA LYS A 162 -1.30 1.57 -4.43
C LYS A 162 -0.62 2.21 -3.20
N ASN A 163 0.70 2.35 -3.20
CA ASN A 163 1.41 2.93 -2.07
C ASN A 163 1.44 4.47 -2.17
N ASP A 164 0.65 5.15 -1.33
CA ASP A 164 0.55 6.62 -1.31
C ASP A 164 1.84 7.34 -0.85
N SER A 165 2.82 6.59 -0.34
CA SER A 165 4.10 7.15 0.13
C SER A 165 5.22 7.11 -0.91
N VAL A 166 4.94 6.62 -2.12
CA VAL A 166 5.86 6.51 -3.25
C VAL A 166 5.58 7.64 -4.24
N ASP A 167 6.64 8.27 -4.74
CA ASP A 167 6.54 9.35 -5.71
C ASP A 167 6.01 8.83 -7.06
N ASP A 168 5.17 9.61 -7.73
CA ASP A 168 4.54 9.21 -9.00
C ASP A 168 5.57 8.89 -10.10
N SER A 169 6.74 9.53 -10.07
CA SER A 169 7.82 9.24 -11.02
C SER A 169 8.42 7.84 -10.85
N ASP A 170 8.52 7.35 -9.61
CA ASP A 170 9.02 6.00 -9.34
C ASP A 170 7.96 4.97 -9.78
N LYS A 171 6.69 5.26 -9.47
CA LYS A 171 5.55 4.44 -9.91
C LYS A 171 5.50 4.32 -11.43
N GLU A 172 5.71 5.42 -12.16
CA GLU A 172 5.72 5.43 -13.62
C GLU A 172 6.86 4.57 -14.19
N LYS A 173 8.08 4.71 -13.67
CA LYS A 173 9.23 3.90 -14.09
C LYS A 173 9.01 2.41 -13.88
N ILE A 174 8.55 2.03 -12.69
CA ILE A 174 8.28 0.63 -12.34
C ILE A 174 7.15 0.07 -13.21
N HIS A 175 6.11 0.85 -13.46
CA HIS A 175 5.00 0.42 -14.30
C HIS A 175 5.40 0.23 -15.76
N ASN A 176 6.20 1.15 -16.31
CA ASN A 176 6.70 1.05 -17.69
C ASN A 176 7.59 -0.18 -17.85
N ALA A 177 8.49 -0.44 -16.89
CA ALA A 177 9.27 -1.66 -16.86
C ALA A 177 8.35 -2.90 -16.87
N TYR A 178 7.34 -2.96 -15.99
CA TYR A 178 6.36 -4.05 -16.01
C TYR A 178 5.67 -4.23 -17.38
N LEU A 179 5.25 -3.15 -18.03
CA LEU A 179 4.58 -3.22 -19.32
C LEU A 179 5.50 -3.78 -20.41
N ASP A 180 6.75 -3.35 -20.46
CA ASP A 180 7.70 -3.85 -21.46
C ASP A 180 8.09 -5.32 -21.19
N ALA A 181 8.29 -5.71 -19.93
CA ALA A 181 8.47 -7.12 -19.57
C ALA A 181 7.24 -7.98 -19.89
N LYS A 182 6.03 -7.45 -19.70
CA LYS A 182 4.78 -8.11 -20.11
C LYS A 182 4.73 -8.30 -21.62
N HIS A 183 5.11 -7.28 -22.39
CA HIS A 183 5.15 -7.39 -23.85
C HIS A 183 6.17 -8.44 -24.30
N PHE A 184 7.34 -8.49 -23.65
CA PHE A 184 8.36 -9.49 -23.93
C PHE A 184 7.91 -10.92 -23.60
N ALA A 185 7.37 -11.12 -22.39
CA ALA A 185 6.83 -12.41 -21.97
C ALA A 185 5.71 -12.90 -22.89
N ASN A 186 4.73 -12.04 -23.21
CA ASN A 186 3.63 -12.40 -24.11
C ASN A 186 4.11 -12.73 -25.54
N HIS A 187 5.19 -12.09 -26.00
CA HIS A 187 5.75 -12.37 -27.32
C HIS A 187 6.38 -13.77 -27.38
N ALA A 188 7.06 -14.18 -26.32
CA ALA A 188 7.63 -15.53 -26.21
C ALA A 188 6.53 -16.58 -26.00
N THR A 189 5.59 -16.36 -25.06
CA THR A 189 4.57 -17.37 -24.74
C THR A 189 3.50 -17.52 -25.82
N ASN A 190 3.35 -16.53 -26.70
CA ASN A 190 2.40 -16.55 -27.79
C ASN A 190 3.05 -16.19 -29.13
N ILE A 191 3.84 -17.13 -29.65
CA ILE A 191 4.53 -17.02 -30.94
C ILE A 191 3.51 -16.75 -32.04
N SER A 192 3.80 -15.78 -32.90
CA SER A 192 2.99 -15.48 -34.07
C SER A 192 3.82 -14.82 -35.18
N GLY A 193 3.32 -14.89 -36.41
CA GLY A 193 4.00 -14.33 -37.58
C GLY A 193 5.01 -15.28 -38.20
N SER A 194 5.87 -14.74 -39.07
CA SER A 194 7.00 -15.50 -39.64
C SER A 194 8.19 -15.55 -38.66
N TYR A 195 9.16 -16.40 -38.95
CA TYR A 195 10.43 -16.44 -38.19
C TYR A 195 11.10 -15.06 -38.12
N ASP A 196 11.18 -14.35 -39.24
CA ASP A 196 11.80 -13.02 -39.29
C ASP A 196 11.04 -12.02 -38.41
N ASP A 197 9.70 -12.02 -38.47
CA ASP A 197 8.86 -11.16 -37.63
C ASP A 197 9.06 -11.47 -36.13
N PHE A 198 9.14 -12.76 -35.79
CA PHE A 198 9.37 -13.22 -34.42
C PHE A 198 10.72 -12.74 -33.90
N MET A 199 11.79 -12.93 -34.67
CA MET A 199 13.16 -12.55 -34.28
C MET A 199 13.34 -11.04 -34.19
N ASP A 200 12.82 -10.28 -35.16
CA ASP A 200 12.89 -8.82 -35.15
C ASP A 200 12.17 -8.25 -33.91
N LYS A 201 10.97 -8.77 -33.61
CA LYS A 201 10.20 -8.31 -32.47
C LYS A 201 10.83 -8.73 -31.14
N HIS A 202 11.40 -9.94 -31.07
CA HIS A 202 12.10 -10.43 -29.90
C HIS A 202 13.27 -9.50 -29.53
N ASN A 203 14.13 -9.17 -30.50
CA ASN A 203 15.28 -8.29 -30.28
C ASN A 203 14.86 -6.88 -29.83
N GLU A 204 13.78 -6.32 -30.38
CA GLU A 204 13.26 -5.02 -29.98
C GLU A 204 12.81 -5.03 -28.50
N LEU A 205 12.10 -6.08 -28.10
CA LEU A 205 11.55 -6.20 -26.75
C LEU A 205 12.63 -6.54 -25.71
N ASP A 206 13.57 -7.43 -26.04
CA ASP A 206 14.72 -7.75 -25.21
C ASP A 206 15.53 -6.49 -24.87
N GLN A 207 15.82 -5.67 -25.88
CA GLN A 207 16.55 -4.42 -25.68
C GLN A 207 15.83 -3.47 -24.71
N LYS A 208 14.51 -3.30 -24.86
CA LYS A 208 13.73 -2.46 -23.92
C LYS A 208 13.76 -3.01 -22.51
N VAL A 209 13.63 -4.32 -22.37
CA VAL A 209 13.67 -4.97 -21.06
C VAL A 209 15.02 -4.77 -20.40
N ALA A 210 16.11 -4.90 -21.15
CA ALA A 210 17.48 -4.67 -20.69
C ALA A 210 17.72 -3.21 -20.27
N ASP A 211 17.24 -2.23 -21.04
CA ASP A 211 17.39 -0.80 -20.75
C ASP A 211 16.79 -0.43 -19.37
N HIS A 212 15.68 -1.05 -18.99
CA HIS A 212 15.06 -0.83 -17.67
C HIS A 212 15.83 -1.43 -16.49
N VAL A 213 16.74 -2.39 -16.70
CA VAL A 213 17.51 -3.00 -15.60
C VAL A 213 18.38 -1.95 -14.91
N GLU A 214 19.02 -1.06 -15.68
CA GLU A 214 19.81 0.04 -15.12
C GLU A 214 18.92 1.07 -14.42
N GLU A 215 17.77 1.41 -15.03
CA GLU A 215 16.83 2.37 -14.44
C GLU A 215 16.26 1.88 -13.09
N LEU A 216 15.99 0.59 -12.95
CA LEU A 216 15.50 -0.03 -11.71
C LEU A 216 16.58 -0.10 -10.62
N GLN A 217 17.86 -0.20 -10.99
CA GLN A 217 18.98 -0.17 -10.04
C GLN A 217 19.27 1.25 -9.51
N ASP A 218 18.97 2.27 -10.32
CA ASP A 218 19.21 3.68 -9.98
C ASP A 218 18.06 4.35 -9.20
N LEU A 219 16.90 3.68 -9.10
CA LEU A 219 15.79 4.03 -8.21
C LEU A 219 16.12 3.77 -6.74
#